data_AF-A0A6J4TY64-F1
#
_entry.id   AF-A0A6J4TY64-F1
#
_cell.length_a   1.000
_cell.length_b   1.000
_cell.length_c   1.000
_cell.angle_alpha   90.00
_cell.angle_beta   90.00
_cell.angle_gamma   90.00
#
_symmetry.space_group_name_H-M   'P 1'
#
loop_
_entity.id
_entity.type
_entity.pdbx_description
1 polymer ?
#
loop_
_entity_poly.entity_id
_entity_poly.type
_entity_poly.pdbx_seq_one_letter_code
_entity_poly.pdbx_strand_id
1 'polypeptide(L)'
;MTDEKRPYRKTRRAEHEEGTRRRITESAVALHGTVGPARTSISALAEHAGVRRSTVYRHFPDEAALFAACSAHWLAHNPLPDPGRWLAIDDADERVRTALDELYAFYRRTARMMENILRDEPLVPELTQTLDGYRGYLTAAREVLMTGRPPDPSVAAAIGHGLTFTTWRSLAVEQGLDDRRAASLMARLAAVVAAAV
;
A
#
# COMPACT_ATOMS: atom_id res chain seq x y z
N MET A 1 -22.96 -54.33 1.19
CA MET A 1 -21.76 -53.61 1.64
C MET A 1 -21.79 -52.24 0.98
N THR A 2 -22.04 -51.20 1.75
CA THR A 2 -22.20 -49.82 1.31
C THR A 2 -20.86 -49.24 0.86
N ASP A 3 -20.82 -48.76 -0.38
CA ASP A 3 -19.71 -48.01 -0.97
C ASP A 3 -19.73 -46.58 -0.41
N GLU A 4 -18.98 -46.34 0.67
CA GLU A 4 -18.76 -44.99 1.20
C GLU A 4 -17.76 -44.24 0.30
N LYS A 5 -18.31 -43.48 -0.66
CA LYS A 5 -17.59 -42.53 -1.50
C LYS A 5 -16.85 -41.49 -0.65
N ARG A 6 -15.53 -41.68 -0.53
CA ARG A 6 -14.52 -40.79 0.08
C ARG A 6 -14.73 -39.29 -0.25
N PRO A 7 -15.14 -38.46 0.74
CA PRO A 7 -15.11 -36.99 0.64
C PRO A 7 -13.71 -36.41 0.90
N TYR A 8 -12.88 -37.15 1.65
CA TYR A 8 -11.61 -36.69 2.24
C TYR A 8 -10.49 -36.33 1.24
N ARG A 9 -10.51 -36.92 0.03
CA ARG A 9 -9.45 -36.71 -0.98
C ARG A 9 -9.59 -35.37 -1.73
N LYS A 10 -10.80 -34.81 -1.83
CA LYS A 10 -11.02 -33.50 -2.48
C LYS A 10 -10.55 -32.35 -1.59
N THR A 11 -10.79 -32.44 -0.29
CA THR A 11 -10.40 -31.42 0.70
C THR A 11 -8.88 -31.24 0.79
N ARG A 12 -8.11 -32.33 0.98
CA ARG A 12 -6.64 -32.26 1.02
C ARG A 12 -6.01 -31.73 -0.27
N ARG A 13 -6.62 -32.01 -1.44
CA ARG A 13 -6.14 -31.48 -2.72
C ARG A 13 -6.36 -29.98 -2.82
N ALA A 14 -7.53 -29.49 -2.44
CA ALA A 14 -7.85 -28.06 -2.42
C ALA A 14 -6.97 -27.30 -1.42
N GLU A 15 -6.75 -27.84 -0.22
CA GLU A 15 -5.84 -27.25 0.79
C GLU A 15 -4.40 -27.14 0.28
N HIS A 16 -3.90 -28.18 -0.39
CA HIS A 16 -2.56 -28.17 -0.97
C HIS A 16 -2.45 -27.18 -2.15
N GLU A 17 -3.51 -27.05 -2.94
CA GLU A 17 -3.62 -26.10 -4.05
C GLU A 17 -3.59 -24.66 -3.54
N GLU A 18 -4.38 -24.36 -2.51
CA GLU A 18 -4.41 -23.04 -1.86
C GLU A 18 -3.08 -22.71 -1.16
N GLY A 19 -2.47 -23.69 -0.47
CA GLY A 19 -1.15 -23.52 0.13
C GLY A 19 -0.06 -23.20 -0.90
N THR A 20 -0.14 -23.79 -2.10
CA THR A 20 0.78 -23.48 -3.20
C THR A 20 0.52 -22.09 -3.77
N ARG A 21 -0.74 -21.73 -3.98
CA ARG A 21 -1.14 -20.40 -4.45
C ARG A 21 -0.62 -19.31 -3.49
N ARG A 22 -0.83 -19.48 -2.18
CA ARG A 22 -0.35 -18.57 -1.14
C ARG A 22 1.17 -18.41 -1.14
N ARG A 23 1.93 -19.50 -1.22
CA ARG A 23 3.42 -19.45 -1.28
C ARG A 23 3.93 -18.65 -2.47
N ILE A 24 3.29 -18.79 -3.64
CA ILE A 24 3.64 -18.01 -4.83
C ILE A 24 3.34 -16.53 -4.59
N THR A 25 2.17 -16.20 -4.03
CA THR A 25 1.80 -14.82 -3.68
C THR A 25 2.77 -14.19 -2.69
N GLU A 26 3.11 -14.88 -1.59
CA GLU A 26 4.08 -14.41 -0.59
C GLU A 26 5.47 -14.19 -1.21
N SER A 27 5.88 -15.07 -2.13
CA SER A 27 7.13 -14.92 -2.87
C SER A 27 7.14 -13.71 -3.80
N ALA A 28 6.01 -13.43 -4.47
CA ALA A 28 5.86 -12.23 -5.28
C ALA A 28 5.98 -10.96 -4.42
N VAL A 29 5.31 -10.93 -3.26
CA VAL A 29 5.42 -9.82 -2.29
C VAL A 29 6.87 -9.61 -1.84
N ALA A 30 7.58 -10.69 -1.49
CA ALA A 30 8.97 -10.62 -1.07
C ALA A 30 9.91 -10.09 -2.18
N LEU A 31 9.75 -10.57 -3.41
CA LEU A 31 10.57 -10.15 -4.55
C LEU A 31 10.26 -8.72 -4.99
N HIS A 32 8.99 -8.33 -5.08
CA HIS A 32 8.59 -6.94 -5.28
C HIS A 32 9.13 -6.04 -4.16
N GLY A 33 9.18 -6.56 -2.93
CA GLY A 33 9.78 -5.92 -1.78
C GLY A 33 11.25 -5.63 -1.99
N THR A 34 11.97 -6.55 -2.60
CA THR A 34 13.44 -6.53 -2.70
C THR A 34 13.95 -5.83 -3.94
N VAL A 35 13.52 -6.31 -5.10
CA VAL A 35 14.04 -5.84 -6.38
C VAL A 35 13.01 -4.99 -7.12
N GLY A 36 11.74 -5.10 -6.77
CA GLY A 36 10.64 -4.39 -7.42
C GLY A 36 9.95 -5.20 -8.52
N PRO A 37 8.69 -4.87 -8.83
CA PRO A 37 7.90 -5.49 -9.90
C PRO A 37 8.62 -5.61 -11.24
N ALA A 38 9.22 -4.52 -11.75
CA ALA A 38 9.83 -4.50 -13.08
C ALA A 38 11.05 -5.42 -13.20
N ARG A 39 11.65 -5.82 -12.08
CA ARG A 39 12.83 -6.69 -12.01
C ARG A 39 12.50 -8.10 -11.51
N THR A 40 11.23 -8.42 -11.32
CA THR A 40 10.80 -9.74 -10.83
C THR A 40 10.35 -10.59 -12.01
N SER A 41 11.11 -11.65 -12.32
CA SER A 41 10.75 -12.59 -13.38
C SER A 41 10.02 -13.82 -12.84
N ILE A 42 9.17 -14.45 -13.67
CA ILE A 42 8.54 -15.75 -13.34
C ILE A 42 9.61 -16.84 -13.05
N SER A 43 10.77 -16.74 -13.73
CA SER A 43 12.12 -17.05 -13.20
C SER A 43 12.25 -17.17 -11.70
N ALA A 44 12.68 -16.05 -11.16
CA ALA A 44 13.04 -15.86 -9.78
C ALA A 44 11.86 -16.15 -8.86
N LEU A 45 10.63 -15.84 -9.29
CA LEU A 45 9.43 -16.13 -8.52
C LEU A 45 9.25 -17.62 -8.27
N ALA A 46 9.32 -18.45 -9.32
CA ALA A 46 9.15 -19.89 -9.19
C ALA A 46 10.24 -20.51 -8.32
N GLU A 47 11.48 -20.05 -8.49
CA GLU A 47 12.62 -20.47 -7.68
C GLU A 47 12.45 -20.10 -6.20
N HIS A 48 12.15 -18.83 -5.90
CA HIS A 48 11.90 -18.34 -4.54
C HIS A 48 10.73 -19.07 -3.89
N ALA A 49 9.66 -19.31 -4.64
CA ALA A 49 8.50 -20.05 -4.16
C ALA A 49 8.76 -21.55 -4.02
N GLY A 50 9.87 -22.10 -4.51
CA GLY A 50 10.16 -23.54 -4.49
C GLY A 50 9.20 -24.36 -5.34
N VAL A 51 8.84 -23.85 -6.53
CA VAL A 51 7.93 -24.50 -7.49
C VAL A 51 8.50 -24.43 -8.92
N ARG A 52 7.93 -25.21 -9.84
CA ARG A 52 8.27 -25.09 -11.28
C ARG A 52 7.53 -23.90 -11.90
N ARG A 53 8.08 -23.27 -12.95
CA ARG A 53 7.38 -22.23 -13.74
C ARG A 53 5.97 -22.63 -14.17
N SER A 54 5.79 -23.86 -14.66
CA SER A 54 4.47 -24.37 -15.07
C SER A 54 3.46 -24.46 -13.93
N THR A 55 3.93 -24.55 -12.68
CA THR A 55 3.05 -24.49 -11.51
C THR A 55 2.58 -23.07 -11.26
N VAL A 56 3.44 -22.05 -11.45
CA VAL A 56 3.01 -20.64 -11.37
C VAL A 56 1.88 -20.38 -12.35
N TYR A 57 2.06 -20.70 -13.63
CA TYR A 57 1.02 -20.49 -14.66
C TYR A 57 -0.28 -21.29 -14.41
N ARG A 58 -0.19 -22.45 -13.75
CA ARG A 58 -1.39 -23.22 -13.39
C ARG A 58 -2.23 -22.53 -12.32
N HIS A 59 -1.60 -21.82 -11.38
CA HIS A 59 -2.30 -21.09 -10.33
C HIS A 59 -2.64 -19.64 -10.72
N PHE A 60 -1.83 -19.03 -11.59
CA PHE A 60 -1.99 -17.67 -12.08
C PHE A 60 -1.90 -17.69 -13.60
N PRO A 61 -3.05 -17.72 -14.30
CA PRO A 61 -3.07 -17.92 -15.75
C PRO A 61 -2.39 -16.77 -16.51
N ASP A 62 -2.36 -15.58 -15.92
CA ASP A 62 -1.72 -14.37 -16.45
C ASP A 62 -1.04 -13.57 -15.33
N GLU A 63 -0.23 -12.58 -15.74
CA GLU A 63 0.49 -11.69 -14.83
C GLU A 63 -0.47 -10.81 -14.01
N ALA A 64 -1.57 -10.36 -14.60
CA ALA A 64 -2.59 -9.56 -13.92
C ALA A 64 -3.19 -10.29 -12.71
N ALA A 65 -3.51 -11.59 -12.82
CA ALA A 65 -4.03 -12.40 -11.73
C ALA A 65 -3.01 -12.60 -10.60
N LEU A 66 -1.72 -12.73 -10.95
CA LEU A 66 -0.63 -12.79 -9.98
C LEU A 66 -0.46 -11.46 -9.24
N PHE A 67 -0.43 -10.36 -9.99
CA PHE A 67 -0.33 -9.00 -9.45
C PHE A 67 -1.51 -8.68 -8.54
N ALA A 68 -2.74 -8.96 -8.95
CA ALA A 68 -3.93 -8.74 -8.13
C ALA A 68 -3.85 -9.50 -6.80
N ALA A 69 -3.43 -10.77 -6.83
CA ALA A 69 -3.26 -11.55 -5.60
C ALA A 69 -2.12 -11.01 -4.73
N CYS A 70 -1.00 -10.60 -5.34
CA CYS A 70 0.12 -9.96 -4.65
C CYS A 70 -0.30 -8.66 -3.95
N SER A 71 -0.95 -7.75 -4.68
CA SER A 71 -1.43 -6.46 -4.16
C SER A 71 -2.44 -6.66 -3.05
N ALA A 72 -3.43 -7.55 -3.24
CA ALA A 72 -4.43 -7.85 -2.21
C ALA A 72 -3.80 -8.43 -0.94
N HIS A 73 -2.87 -9.39 -1.08
CA HIS A 73 -2.16 -9.96 0.06
C HIS A 73 -1.31 -8.91 0.78
N TRP A 74 -0.61 -8.05 0.05
CA TRP A 74 0.22 -7.01 0.64
C TRP A 74 -0.63 -5.96 1.40
N LEU A 75 -1.73 -5.49 0.79
CA LEU A 75 -2.65 -4.53 1.41
C LEU A 75 -3.32 -5.09 2.67
N ALA A 76 -3.69 -6.37 2.67
CA ALA A 76 -4.28 -7.02 3.85
C ALA A 76 -3.33 -7.03 5.06
N HIS A 77 -2.02 -7.12 4.82
CA HIS A 77 -0.99 -7.10 5.88
C HIS A 77 -0.42 -5.70 6.15
N ASN A 78 -0.67 -4.74 5.26
CA ASN A 78 -0.20 -3.37 5.36
C ASN A 78 -1.37 -2.41 5.09
N PRO A 79 -2.41 -2.41 5.94
CA PRO A 79 -3.55 -1.53 5.72
C PRO A 79 -3.08 -0.07 5.80
N LEU A 80 -3.61 0.74 4.89
CA LEU A 80 -3.57 2.19 4.99
C LEU A 80 -4.39 2.63 6.22
N PRO A 81 -4.03 3.76 6.85
CA PRO A 81 -4.91 4.42 7.82
C PRO A 81 -6.32 4.63 7.26
N ASP A 82 -7.34 4.65 8.10
CA ASP A 82 -8.73 4.88 7.68
C ASP A 82 -9.08 6.37 7.84
N PRO A 83 -9.28 7.13 6.75
CA PRO A 83 -9.58 8.56 6.85
C PRO A 83 -10.88 8.83 7.60
N GLY A 84 -11.85 7.90 7.55
CA GLY A 84 -13.12 8.06 8.26
C GLY A 84 -12.95 8.19 9.77
N ARG A 85 -11.90 7.60 10.34
CA ARG A 85 -11.60 7.71 11.79
C ARG A 85 -11.17 9.10 12.20
N TRP A 86 -10.54 9.86 11.30
CA TRP A 86 -10.08 11.20 11.61
C TRP A 86 -11.23 12.20 11.75
N LEU A 87 -12.40 11.92 11.17
CA LEU A 87 -13.60 12.76 11.35
C LEU A 87 -14.10 12.81 12.80
N ALA A 88 -13.71 11.83 13.65
CA ALA A 88 -14.02 11.85 15.08
C ALA A 88 -13.15 12.85 15.87
N ILE A 89 -12.15 13.47 15.25
CA ILE A 89 -11.30 14.50 15.86
C ILE A 89 -11.89 15.86 15.48
N ASP A 90 -12.39 16.60 16.47
CA ASP A 90 -13.07 17.88 16.25
C ASP A 90 -12.12 18.97 15.76
N ASP A 91 -10.94 19.10 16.38
CA ASP A 91 -9.95 20.11 16.02
C ASP A 91 -9.29 19.77 14.67
N ALA A 92 -9.40 20.69 13.70
CA ALA A 92 -8.96 20.43 12.34
C ALA A 92 -7.43 20.32 12.21
N ASP A 93 -6.66 21.04 13.04
CA ASP A 93 -5.19 21.01 13.01
C ASP A 93 -4.67 19.72 13.67
N GLU A 94 -5.29 19.32 14.77
CA GLU A 94 -5.05 18.02 15.41
C GLU A 94 -5.41 16.86 14.49
N ARG A 95 -6.50 16.98 13.73
CA ARG A 95 -6.89 15.99 12.73
C ARG A 95 -5.81 15.79 11.67
N VAL A 96 -5.27 16.89 11.13
CA VAL A 96 -4.15 16.85 10.16
C VAL A 96 -2.91 16.22 10.79
N ARG A 97 -2.53 16.64 11.99
CA ARG A 97 -1.37 16.08 12.69
C ARG A 97 -1.50 14.58 12.90
N THR A 98 -2.66 14.11 13.35
CA THR A 98 -2.94 12.69 13.61
C THR A 98 -2.88 11.87 12.34
N ALA A 99 -3.48 12.36 11.25
CA ALA A 99 -3.42 11.70 9.95
C ALA A 99 -1.98 11.56 9.43
N LEU A 100 -1.17 12.62 9.57
CA LEU A 100 0.24 12.59 9.17
C LEU A 100 1.07 11.65 10.04
N ASP A 101 0.84 11.62 11.36
CA ASP A 101 1.51 10.69 12.28
C ASP A 101 1.25 9.22 11.86
N GLU A 102 -0.02 8.87 11.58
CA GLU A 102 -0.41 7.51 11.16
C GLU A 102 0.15 7.15 9.78
N LEU A 103 0.08 8.08 8.83
CA LEU A 103 0.52 7.85 7.46
C LEU A 103 2.05 7.78 7.35
N TYR A 104 2.78 8.57 8.12
CA TYR A 104 4.24 8.55 8.13
C TYR A 104 4.75 7.27 8.82
N ALA A 105 4.07 6.79 9.86
CA ALA A 105 4.34 5.47 10.42
C ALA A 105 4.06 4.33 9.40
N PHE A 106 3.02 4.47 8.57
CA PHE A 106 2.78 3.56 7.44
C PHE A 106 3.90 3.61 6.40
N TYR A 107 4.34 4.79 5.98
CA TYR A 107 5.43 4.92 5.03
C TYR A 107 6.74 4.35 5.58
N ARG A 108 7.05 4.58 6.86
CA ARG A 108 8.24 4.01 7.50
C ARG A 108 8.28 2.49 7.42
N ARG A 109 7.19 1.81 7.76
CA ARG A 109 7.14 0.33 7.73
C ARG A 109 7.12 -0.23 6.30
N THR A 110 6.68 0.55 5.32
CA THR A 110 6.48 0.09 3.94
C THR A 110 7.45 0.68 2.91
N ALA A 111 8.40 1.51 3.34
CA ALA A 111 9.19 2.38 2.47
C ALA A 111 9.78 1.67 1.25
N ARG A 112 10.43 0.51 1.46
CA ARG A 112 11.08 -0.24 0.38
C ARG A 112 10.10 -0.71 -0.69
N MET A 113 8.89 -1.11 -0.30
CA MET A 113 7.83 -1.49 -1.24
C MET A 113 7.30 -0.27 -1.98
N MET A 114 7.01 0.82 -1.28
CA MET A 114 6.54 2.07 -1.89
C MET A 114 7.53 2.63 -2.89
N GLU A 115 8.83 2.63 -2.56
CA GLU A 115 9.91 3.05 -3.47
C GLU A 115 9.94 2.20 -4.73
N ASN A 116 9.88 0.87 -4.59
CA ASN A 116 9.90 -0.04 -5.73
C ASN A 116 8.67 0.12 -6.61
N ILE A 117 7.47 0.20 -6.03
CA ILE A 117 6.22 0.38 -6.79
C ILE A 117 6.23 1.73 -7.53
N LEU A 118 6.58 2.82 -6.86
CA LEU A 118 6.59 4.15 -7.49
C LEU A 118 7.67 4.28 -8.56
N ARG A 119 8.84 3.63 -8.36
CA ARG A 119 9.89 3.56 -9.38
C ARG A 119 9.45 2.76 -10.61
N ASP A 120 8.75 1.65 -10.38
CA ASP A 120 8.43 0.68 -11.44
C ASP A 120 7.10 0.97 -12.15
N GLU A 121 6.25 1.87 -11.62
CA GLU A 121 4.97 2.27 -12.22
C GLU A 121 5.03 2.51 -13.74
N PRO A 122 5.95 3.34 -14.29
CA PRO A 122 5.97 3.60 -15.73
C PRO A 122 6.37 2.39 -16.58
N LEU A 123 6.87 1.31 -15.97
CA LEU A 123 7.36 0.11 -16.63
C LEU A 123 6.40 -1.08 -16.53
N VAL A 124 5.46 -1.04 -15.58
CA VAL A 124 4.59 -2.17 -15.23
C VAL A 124 3.12 -1.70 -15.26
N PRO A 125 2.39 -1.96 -16.35
CA PRO A 125 1.00 -1.49 -16.51
C PRO A 125 0.07 -1.88 -15.36
N GLU A 126 0.27 -3.06 -14.77
CA GLU A 126 -0.50 -3.61 -13.65
C GLU A 126 -0.39 -2.76 -12.38
N LEU A 127 0.69 -1.98 -12.23
CA LEU A 127 0.85 -1.06 -11.09
C LEU A 127 -0.04 0.17 -11.19
N THR A 128 -0.40 0.60 -12.41
CA THR A 128 -1.24 1.79 -12.63
C THR A 128 -2.53 1.69 -11.84
N GLN A 129 -3.26 0.57 -11.95
CA GLN A 129 -4.52 0.38 -11.24
C GLN A 129 -4.35 0.39 -9.71
N THR A 130 -3.27 -0.22 -9.21
CA THR A 130 -2.98 -0.24 -7.77
C THR A 130 -2.69 1.18 -7.26
N LEU A 131 -1.91 1.95 -8.03
CA LEU A 131 -1.55 3.31 -7.68
C LEU A 131 -2.69 4.31 -7.88
N ASP A 132 -3.62 4.06 -8.78
CA ASP A 132 -4.85 4.85 -8.90
C ASP A 132 -5.73 4.71 -7.65
N GLY A 133 -5.85 3.50 -7.10
CA GLY A 133 -6.50 3.29 -5.80
C GLY A 133 -5.82 4.08 -4.68
N TYR A 134 -4.49 4.10 -4.65
CA TYR A 134 -3.71 4.87 -3.68
C TYR A 134 -3.85 6.39 -3.88
N ARG A 135 -3.87 6.90 -5.13
CA ARG A 135 -4.15 8.31 -5.44
C ARG A 135 -5.56 8.72 -5.02
N GLY A 136 -6.54 7.84 -5.24
CA GLY A 136 -7.91 8.01 -4.77
C GLY A 136 -7.99 8.10 -3.25
N TYR A 137 -7.26 7.23 -2.55
CA TYR A 137 -7.11 7.28 -1.09
C TYR A 137 -6.55 8.63 -0.62
N LEU A 138 -5.46 9.13 -1.21
CA LEU A 138 -4.87 10.41 -0.83
C LEU A 138 -5.84 11.58 -1.09
N THR A 139 -6.65 11.49 -2.14
CA THR A 139 -7.69 12.48 -2.46
C THR A 139 -8.77 12.49 -1.38
N ALA A 140 -9.31 11.33 -1.01
CA ALA A 140 -10.31 11.20 0.05
C ALA A 140 -9.76 11.65 1.42
N ALA A 141 -8.52 11.28 1.73
CA ALA A 141 -7.82 11.73 2.93
C ALA A 141 -7.75 13.26 2.99
N ARG A 142 -7.37 13.93 1.90
CA ARG A 142 -7.36 15.39 1.82
C ARG A 142 -8.75 15.99 2.04
N GLU A 143 -9.80 15.42 1.46
CA GLU A 143 -11.18 15.89 1.63
C GLU A 143 -11.63 15.82 3.08
N VAL A 144 -11.34 14.71 3.78
CA VAL A 144 -11.60 14.58 5.22
C VAL A 144 -10.85 15.65 6.02
N LEU A 145 -9.58 15.88 5.70
CA LEU A 145 -8.74 16.85 6.41
C LEU A 145 -9.10 18.31 6.13
N MET A 146 -9.80 18.59 5.02
CA MET A 146 -10.38 19.90 4.72
C MET A 146 -11.74 20.13 5.38
N THR A 147 -12.37 19.10 5.95
CA THR A 147 -13.70 19.24 6.58
C THR A 147 -13.65 20.21 7.76
N GLY A 148 -14.51 21.22 7.74
CA GLY A 148 -14.56 22.29 8.76
C GLY A 148 -13.62 23.47 8.48
N ARG A 149 -12.90 23.47 7.35
CA ARG A 149 -12.08 24.61 6.89
C ARG A 149 -12.76 25.34 5.73
N PRO A 150 -12.46 26.63 5.51
CA PRO A 150 -12.82 27.32 4.27
C PRO A 150 -12.31 26.54 3.04
N PRO A 151 -13.03 26.55 1.91
CA PRO A 151 -12.62 25.87 0.69
C PRO A 151 -11.50 26.63 -0.02
N ASP A 152 -10.32 26.69 0.61
CA ASP A 152 -9.15 27.38 0.10
C ASP A 152 -8.19 26.42 -0.64
N PRO A 153 -7.81 26.72 -1.89
CA PRO A 153 -6.89 25.89 -2.68
C PRO A 153 -5.49 25.76 -2.07
N SER A 154 -4.98 26.77 -1.38
CA SER A 154 -3.64 26.77 -0.80
C SER A 154 -3.59 25.85 0.42
N VAL A 155 -4.62 25.88 1.27
CA VAL A 155 -4.76 24.95 2.40
C VAL A 155 -4.87 23.50 1.89
N ALA A 156 -5.71 23.27 0.88
CA ALA A 156 -5.85 21.95 0.27
C ALA A 156 -4.53 21.45 -0.34
N ALA A 157 -3.76 22.33 -0.98
CA ALA A 157 -2.45 22.00 -1.54
C ALA A 157 -1.42 21.67 -0.45
N ALA A 158 -1.38 22.44 0.65
CA ALA A 158 -0.47 22.19 1.76
C ALA A 158 -0.75 20.83 2.44
N ILE A 159 -2.02 20.52 2.71
CA ILE A 159 -2.44 19.22 3.25
C ILE A 159 -2.12 18.10 2.25
N GLY A 160 -2.50 18.28 0.99
CA GLY A 160 -2.22 17.31 -0.08
C GLY A 160 -0.73 17.00 -0.22
N HIS A 161 0.13 18.01 -0.14
CA HIS A 161 1.57 17.84 -0.15
C HIS A 161 2.06 17.04 1.06
N GLY A 162 1.57 17.36 2.27
CA GLY A 162 1.90 16.64 3.49
C GLY A 162 1.57 15.14 3.44
N LEU A 163 0.49 14.77 2.76
CA LEU A 163 0.03 13.39 2.65
C LEU A 163 0.91 12.50 1.74
N THR A 164 1.80 13.06 0.90
CA THR A 164 2.53 12.25 -0.08
C THR A 164 3.71 11.48 0.52
N PHE A 165 3.97 10.28 -0.01
CA PHE A 165 5.16 9.48 0.32
C PHE A 165 6.47 10.25 0.10
N THR A 166 6.54 11.02 -0.99
CA THR A 166 7.73 11.81 -1.34
C THR A 166 8.03 12.90 -0.32
N THR A 167 7.01 13.55 0.25
CA THR A 167 7.19 14.55 1.32
C THR A 167 7.74 13.91 2.57
N TRP A 168 7.16 12.78 3.00
CA TRP A 168 7.69 12.00 4.11
C TRP A 168 9.13 11.57 3.87
N ARG A 169 9.45 11.02 2.69
CA ARG A 169 10.81 10.55 2.37
C ARG A 169 11.80 11.72 2.43
N SER A 170 11.43 12.88 1.88
CA SER A 170 12.31 14.05 1.94
C SER A 170 12.57 14.49 3.37
N LEU A 171 11.52 14.67 4.18
CA LEU A 171 11.67 15.13 5.57
C LEU A 171 12.39 14.11 6.45
N ALA A 172 12.01 12.83 6.35
CA ALA A 172 12.40 11.83 7.33
C ALA A 172 13.61 10.99 6.91
N VAL A 173 13.86 10.81 5.61
CA VAL A 173 15.00 10.04 5.10
C VAL A 173 16.12 10.96 4.62
N GLU A 174 15.79 11.99 3.84
CA GLU A 174 16.79 12.88 3.25
C GLU A 174 17.25 13.96 4.24
N GLN A 175 16.34 14.54 5.02
CA GLN A 175 16.64 15.57 6.03
C GLN A 175 16.81 15.01 7.46
N GLY A 176 16.54 13.72 7.68
CA GLY A 176 16.82 13.03 8.94
C GLY A 176 15.90 13.37 10.11
N LEU A 177 14.69 13.90 9.87
CA LEU A 177 13.68 14.04 10.93
C LEU A 177 13.12 12.67 11.33
N ASP A 178 12.82 12.49 12.61
CA ASP A 178 11.93 11.38 13.00
C ASP A 178 10.50 11.63 12.50
N ASP A 179 9.74 10.54 12.36
CA ASP A 179 8.42 10.59 11.72
C ASP A 179 7.44 11.54 12.44
N ARG A 180 7.50 11.61 13.79
CA ARG A 180 6.63 12.51 14.57
C ARG A 180 7.01 13.97 14.38
N ARG A 181 8.31 14.28 14.34
CA ARG A 181 8.79 15.64 14.04
C ARG A 181 8.43 16.06 12.61
N ALA A 182 8.55 15.16 11.64
CA ALA A 182 8.16 15.42 10.26
C ALA A 182 6.64 15.71 10.15
N ALA A 183 5.80 14.88 10.80
CA ALA A 183 4.35 15.09 10.84
C ALA A 183 3.98 16.40 11.54
N SER A 184 4.57 16.69 12.70
CA SER A 184 4.36 17.95 13.44
C SER A 184 4.81 19.18 12.64
N LEU A 185 5.91 19.10 11.90
CA LEU A 185 6.34 20.18 11.01
C LEU A 185 5.32 20.42 9.90
N MET A 186 4.91 19.38 9.17
CA MET A 186 3.96 19.53 8.07
C MET A 186 2.58 19.98 8.54
N ALA A 187 2.09 19.51 9.69
CA ALA A 187 0.84 19.97 10.27
C ALA A 187 0.90 21.47 10.61
N ARG A 188 2.00 21.94 11.21
CA ARG A 188 2.19 23.37 11.51
C ARG A 188 2.26 24.22 10.25
N LEU A 189 2.93 23.75 9.20
CA LEU A 189 2.97 24.46 7.92
C LEU A 189 1.56 24.58 7.32
N ALA A 190 0.76 23.52 7.34
CA ALA A 190 -0.63 23.56 6.89
C ALA A 190 -1.49 24.51 7.73
N ALA A 191 -1.33 24.50 9.06
CA ALA A 191 -2.05 25.41 9.97
C ALA A 191 -1.70 26.89 9.72
N VAL A 192 -0.43 27.21 9.46
CA VAL A 192 -0.02 28.58 9.11
C VAL A 192 -0.67 29.05 7.81
N VAL A 193 -0.75 28.19 6.79
CA VAL A 193 -1.46 28.51 5.54
C VAL A 193 -2.95 28.71 5.81
N ALA A 194 -3.56 27.89 6.67
CA ALA A 194 -4.97 28.00 7.02
C ALA A 194 -5.30 29.25 7.86
N ALA A 195 -4.37 29.75 8.66
CA ALA A 195 -4.56 30.97 9.44
C ALA A 195 -4.43 32.26 8.59
N ALA A 196 -3.93 32.15 7.36
CA ALA A 196 -3.71 33.28 6.45
C ALA A 196 -4.87 33.52 5.48
N VAL A 197 -5.95 32.74 5.57
CA VAL A 197 -7.15 32.79 4.72
C VAL A 197 -8.39 33.09 5.54
#